data_AF-A0A397TVT8-F1
#
_entry.id   AF-A0A397TVT8-F1
#
_cell.length_a   1.000
_cell.length_b   1.000
_cell.length_c   1.000
_cell.angle_alpha   90.00
_cell.angle_beta   90.00
_cell.angle_gamma   90.00
#
_symmetry.space_group_name_H-M   'P 1'
#
loop_
_entity.id
_entity.type
_entity.pdbx_description
1 polymer ?
#
loop_
_entity_poly.entity_id
_entity_poly.type
_entity_poly.pdbx_seq_one_letter_code
_entity_poly.pdbx_strand_id
1 'polypeptide(L)'
;MSTYISPAFFTFFIWAIIHLFLAGFVVYQSFIALDEVLGKGIKWHFVIVSLLNALWLVLLQEDLILISWLLIIVATWQITIPYLALKNFSIQDKYENLFIHIPFSLYHAWIFVIALLTTFALFTPYKPNDSDRDTPPVVLIFVILGLILMEVAAIVYIEKFNDVAGASIIAWTLFGIAVEQTDLVIHWIALILTVACTLHVFKPYFMRLIRKDHSNKYFGFF
;
A
#
# COMPACT_ATOMS: atom_id res chain seq x y z
N MET A 1 -12.28 -14.04 10.85
CA MET A 1 -12.97 -14.66 9.69
C MET A 1 -12.18 -14.31 8.43
N SER A 2 -11.95 -15.26 7.52
CA SER A 2 -11.22 -15.02 6.26
C SER A 2 -12.19 -14.77 5.09
N THR A 3 -11.72 -14.04 4.09
CA THR A 3 -12.45 -13.76 2.84
C THR A 3 -11.67 -14.27 1.63
N TYR A 4 -12.31 -14.33 0.47
CA TYR A 4 -11.70 -14.77 -0.80
C TYR A 4 -10.63 -13.81 -1.38
N ILE A 5 -10.44 -12.65 -0.75
CA ILE A 5 -9.36 -11.70 -1.08
C ILE A 5 -8.39 -11.50 0.10
N SER A 6 -8.62 -12.18 1.22
CA SER A 6 -7.73 -12.06 2.38
C SER A 6 -6.35 -12.62 2.03
N PRO A 7 -5.26 -11.88 2.33
CA PRO A 7 -3.91 -12.39 2.13
C PRO A 7 -3.47 -13.28 3.30
N ALA A 8 -2.41 -14.05 3.07
CA ALA A 8 -1.80 -14.89 4.09
C ALA A 8 -1.33 -14.06 5.30
N PHE A 9 -1.34 -14.67 6.49
CA PHE A 9 -1.05 -13.98 7.76
C PHE A 9 0.28 -13.20 7.76
N PHE A 10 1.32 -13.74 7.13
CA PHE A 10 2.62 -13.06 7.06
C PHE A 10 2.56 -11.70 6.36
N THR A 11 1.54 -11.45 5.54
CA THR A 11 1.35 -10.18 4.82
C THR A 11 1.21 -9.02 5.79
N PHE A 12 0.61 -9.26 6.95
CA PHE A 12 0.40 -8.26 8.00
C PHE A 12 1.68 -7.84 8.73
N PHE A 13 2.82 -8.50 8.51
CA PHE A 13 4.12 -8.01 9.02
C PHE A 13 4.51 -6.64 8.45
N ILE A 14 3.86 -6.20 7.35
CA ILE A 14 3.95 -4.82 6.87
C ILE A 14 3.67 -3.80 7.98
N TRP A 15 2.75 -4.09 8.92
CA TRP A 15 2.52 -3.19 10.04
C TRP A 15 3.80 -2.93 10.82
N ALA A 16 4.58 -3.96 11.17
CA ALA A 16 5.82 -3.78 11.91
C ALA A 16 6.81 -2.90 11.14
N ILE A 17 6.92 -3.10 9.82
CA ILE A 17 7.77 -2.29 8.94
C ILE A 17 7.31 -0.83 8.93
N ILE A 18 6.02 -0.56 8.73
CA ILE A 18 5.45 0.78 8.73
C ILE A 18 5.71 1.48 10.08
N HIS A 19 5.45 0.80 11.20
CA HIS A 19 5.66 1.38 12.53
C HIS A 19 7.13 1.68 12.81
N LEU A 20 8.06 0.85 12.33
CA LEU A 20 9.49 1.11 12.42
C LEU A 20 9.88 2.40 11.66
N PHE A 21 9.40 2.53 10.42
CA PHE A 21 9.64 3.72 9.60
C PHE A 21 8.98 4.97 10.17
N LEU A 22 7.75 4.87 10.69
CA LEU A 22 7.05 5.97 11.35
C LEU A 22 7.70 6.37 12.68
N ALA A 23 8.24 5.43 13.45
CA ALA A 23 9.03 5.75 14.63
C ALA A 23 10.30 6.52 14.24
N GLY A 24 10.97 6.09 13.17
CA GLY A 24 12.08 6.82 12.57
C GLY A 24 11.68 8.24 12.14
N PHE A 25 10.52 8.40 11.50
CA PHE A 25 9.95 9.71 11.16
C PHE A 25 9.75 10.60 12.39
N VAL A 26 9.14 10.09 13.45
CA VAL A 26 8.91 10.84 14.71
C VAL A 26 10.22 11.31 15.35
N VAL A 27 11.24 10.46 15.35
CA VAL A 27 12.57 10.82 15.84
C VAL A 27 13.21 11.85 14.91
N TYR A 28 13.24 11.61 13.60
CA TYR A 28 13.89 12.47 12.61
C TYR A 28 13.28 13.87 12.55
N GLN A 29 11.94 13.99 12.56
CA GLN A 29 11.26 15.28 12.52
C GLN A 29 11.55 16.15 13.75
N SER A 30 12.02 15.57 14.86
CA SER A 30 12.39 16.32 16.07
C SER A 30 13.70 17.10 15.90
N PHE A 31 14.53 16.74 14.91
CA PHE A 31 15.80 17.39 14.63
C PHE A 31 15.73 18.46 13.52
N ILE A 32 14.55 18.65 12.91
CA ILE A 32 14.40 19.45 11.69
C ILE A 32 13.19 20.36 11.86
N ALA A 33 13.25 21.57 11.32
CA ALA A 33 12.14 22.52 11.30
C ALA A 33 11.06 22.10 10.28
N LEU A 34 10.47 20.91 10.45
CA LEU A 34 9.49 20.33 9.53
C LEU A 34 8.21 21.18 9.39
N ASP A 35 7.95 22.08 10.36
CA ASP A 35 6.84 23.03 10.26
C ASP A 35 6.97 24.00 9.08
N GLU A 36 8.18 24.28 8.61
CA GLU A 36 8.39 25.07 7.39
C GLU A 36 8.11 24.26 6.12
N VAL A 37 8.30 22.94 6.17
CA VAL A 37 8.17 22.04 5.01
C VAL A 37 6.74 21.54 4.84
N LEU A 38 6.09 21.07 5.92
CA LEU A 38 4.76 20.45 5.82
C LEU A 38 3.64 21.34 6.33
N GLY A 39 3.93 22.39 7.10
CA GLY A 39 2.91 23.18 7.76
C GLY A 39 2.14 22.41 8.83
N LYS A 40 1.65 23.12 9.85
CA LYS A 40 0.97 22.50 11.01
C LYS A 40 -0.26 21.67 10.65
N GLY A 41 -0.97 22.01 9.58
CA GLY A 41 -2.17 21.27 9.14
C GLY A 41 -1.86 19.83 8.71
N ILE A 42 -0.73 19.60 8.04
CA ILE A 42 -0.36 18.28 7.54
C ILE A 42 0.00 17.31 8.68
N LYS A 43 0.61 17.83 9.75
CA LYS A 43 0.90 17.03 10.97
C LYS A 43 -0.37 16.51 11.63
N TRP A 44 -1.44 17.30 11.66
CA TRP A 44 -2.71 16.87 12.24
C TRP A 44 -3.39 15.75 11.45
N HIS A 45 -3.27 15.75 10.13
CA HIS A 45 -3.76 14.64 9.31
C HIS A 45 -3.09 13.31 9.69
N PHE A 46 -1.79 13.32 9.98
CA PHE A 46 -1.07 12.12 10.47
C PHE A 46 -1.58 11.64 11.84
N VAL A 47 -1.84 12.55 12.77
CA VAL A 47 -2.41 12.19 14.08
C VAL A 47 -3.82 11.61 13.92
N ILE A 48 -4.67 12.28 13.13
CA ILE A 48 -6.05 11.85 12.88
C ILE A 48 -6.07 10.46 12.25
N VAL A 49 -5.29 10.20 11.19
CA VAL A 49 -5.29 8.87 10.57
C VAL A 49 -4.78 7.78 11.52
N SER A 50 -3.81 8.09 12.38
CA SER A 50 -3.32 7.13 13.38
C SER A 50 -4.41 6.74 14.39
N LEU A 51 -5.21 7.71 14.84
CA LEU A 51 -6.35 7.47 15.73
C LEU A 51 -7.48 6.71 15.02
N LEU A 52 -7.81 7.10 13.79
CA LEU A 52 -8.83 6.41 12.98
C LEU A 52 -8.43 4.96 12.69
N ASN A 53 -7.16 4.70 12.40
CA ASN A 53 -6.66 3.35 12.15
C ASN A 53 -6.71 2.46 13.41
N ALA A 54 -6.34 3.02 14.58
CA ALA A 54 -6.47 2.30 15.84
C ALA A 54 -7.94 1.96 16.15
N LEU A 55 -8.85 2.93 15.96
CA LEU A 55 -10.28 2.73 16.19
C LEU A 55 -10.89 1.76 15.17
N TRP A 56 -10.48 1.82 13.91
CA TRP A 56 -10.89 0.87 12.87
C TRP A 56 -10.60 -0.57 13.29
N LEU A 57 -9.40 -0.84 13.80
CA LEU A 57 -9.01 -2.20 14.19
C LEU A 57 -9.88 -2.73 15.34
N VAL A 58 -10.16 -1.90 16.34
CA VAL A 58 -11.04 -2.25 17.45
C VAL A 58 -12.46 -2.55 16.95
N LEU A 59 -13.03 -1.70 16.09
CA LEU A 59 -14.37 -1.92 15.56
C LEU A 59 -14.47 -3.15 14.65
N LEU A 60 -13.41 -3.45 13.90
CA LEU A 60 -13.35 -4.66 13.09
C LEU A 60 -13.34 -5.92 13.97
N GLN A 61 -12.66 -5.89 15.12
CA GLN A 61 -12.64 -7.01 16.08
C GLN A 61 -14.00 -7.23 16.76
N GLU A 62 -14.78 -6.17 16.97
CA GLU A 62 -16.13 -6.22 17.52
C GLU A 62 -17.21 -6.54 16.47
N ASP A 63 -16.82 -7.01 15.27
CA ASP A 63 -17.71 -7.30 14.13
C ASP A 63 -18.60 -6.12 13.69
N LEU A 64 -18.24 -4.88 14.04
CA LEU A 64 -18.92 -3.64 13.61
C LEU A 64 -18.43 -3.21 12.22
N ILE A 65 -18.59 -4.10 11.24
CA ILE A 65 -17.95 -4.00 9.91
C ILE A 65 -18.32 -2.70 9.19
N LEU A 66 -19.60 -2.29 9.19
CA LEU A 66 -20.04 -1.06 8.51
C LEU A 66 -19.36 0.19 9.08
N ILE A 67 -19.27 0.30 10.41
CA ILE A 67 -18.65 1.47 11.06
C ILE A 67 -17.13 1.41 10.83
N SER A 68 -16.51 0.23 10.95
CA SER A 68 -15.10 0.05 10.62
C SER A 68 -14.82 0.49 9.18
N TRP A 69 -15.66 0.08 8.22
CA TRP A 69 -15.54 0.45 6.82
C TRP A 69 -15.62 1.98 6.60
N LEU A 70 -16.57 2.67 7.23
CA LEU A 70 -16.64 4.13 7.16
C LEU A 70 -15.36 4.78 7.72
N LEU A 71 -14.84 4.29 8.85
CA LEU A 71 -13.61 4.82 9.43
C LEU A 71 -12.39 4.62 8.52
N ILE A 72 -12.23 3.45 7.89
CA ILE A 72 -11.06 3.23 7.03
C ILE A 72 -11.12 4.06 5.74
N ILE A 73 -12.32 4.35 5.22
CA ILE A 73 -12.47 5.28 4.10
C ILE A 73 -12.04 6.69 4.50
N VAL A 74 -12.45 7.17 5.68
CA VAL A 74 -11.99 8.46 6.22
C VAL A 74 -10.48 8.42 6.49
N ALA A 75 -9.96 7.33 7.05
CA ALA A 75 -8.52 7.15 7.30
C ALA A 75 -7.72 7.24 6.00
N THR A 76 -8.20 6.61 4.92
CA THR A 76 -7.60 6.68 3.58
C THR A 76 -7.50 8.12 3.10
N TRP A 77 -8.59 8.88 3.17
CA TRP A 77 -8.59 10.31 2.84
C TRP A 77 -7.57 11.10 3.67
N GLN A 78 -7.51 10.83 4.98
CA GLN A 78 -6.62 11.52 5.91
C GLN A 78 -5.13 11.23 5.63
N ILE A 79 -4.75 10.01 5.21
CA ILE A 79 -3.36 9.71 4.83
C ILE A 79 -3.03 10.19 3.42
N THR A 80 -4.00 10.32 2.51
CA THR A 80 -3.78 10.84 1.15
C THR A 80 -3.27 12.28 1.16
N ILE A 81 -3.75 13.13 2.07
CA ILE A 81 -3.34 14.53 2.17
C ILE A 81 -1.82 14.70 2.42
N PRO A 82 -1.24 14.17 3.52
CA PRO A 82 0.20 14.24 3.76
C PRO A 82 1.00 13.49 2.69
N TYR A 83 0.50 12.37 2.17
CA TYR A 83 1.16 11.62 1.08
C TYR A 83 1.34 12.50 -0.17
N LEU A 84 0.27 13.11 -0.67
CA LEU A 84 0.34 13.94 -1.89
C LEU A 84 1.14 15.22 -1.66
N ALA A 85 1.03 15.83 -0.48
CA ALA A 85 1.85 16.97 -0.14
C ALA A 85 3.34 16.61 -0.22
N LEU A 86 3.76 15.52 0.41
CA LEU A 86 5.14 15.04 0.36
C LEU A 86 5.60 14.70 -1.06
N LYS A 87 4.72 14.25 -1.96
CA LYS A 87 5.11 14.02 -3.37
C LYS A 87 5.38 15.30 -4.15
N ASN A 88 4.83 16.43 -3.72
CA ASN A 88 5.09 17.72 -4.34
C ASN A 88 6.32 18.44 -3.75
N PHE A 89 6.87 17.95 -2.63
CA PHE A 89 8.10 18.47 -2.04
C PHE A 89 9.32 17.76 -2.62
N SER A 90 10.36 18.54 -2.94
CA SER A 90 11.62 18.01 -3.44
C SER A 90 12.42 17.38 -2.32
N ILE A 91 12.82 16.12 -2.52
CA ILE A 91 13.75 15.41 -1.64
C ILE A 91 15.10 16.15 -1.66
N GLN A 92 15.50 16.72 -0.52
CA GLN A 92 16.78 17.42 -0.40
C GLN A 92 17.93 16.46 -0.12
N ASP A 93 17.69 15.41 0.67
CA ASP A 93 18.68 14.40 0.98
C ASP A 93 18.12 12.97 1.11
N LYS A 94 19.02 12.00 1.26
CA LYS A 94 18.66 10.58 1.39
C LYS A 94 17.91 10.26 2.69
N TYR A 95 18.11 11.05 3.75
CA TYR A 95 17.51 10.82 5.06
C TYR A 95 16.06 11.33 5.09
N GLU A 96 15.77 12.43 4.42
CA GLU A 96 14.43 12.94 4.16
C GLU A 96 13.61 11.92 3.38
N ASN A 97 14.17 11.34 2.31
CA ASN A 97 13.50 10.26 1.60
C ASN A 97 13.22 9.06 2.52
N LEU A 98 14.22 8.64 3.32
CA LEU A 98 14.13 7.46 4.17
C LEU A 98 13.16 7.61 5.35
N PHE A 99 13.17 8.77 6.00
CA PHE A 99 12.42 9.02 7.24
C PHE A 99 11.19 9.88 7.05
N ILE A 100 10.95 10.46 5.87
CA ILE A 100 9.75 11.27 5.61
C ILE A 100 8.94 10.69 4.45
N HIS A 101 9.52 10.51 3.26
CA HIS A 101 8.72 10.06 2.11
C HIS A 101 8.33 8.58 2.18
N ILE A 102 9.27 7.69 2.51
CA ILE A 102 9.04 6.24 2.57
C ILE A 102 7.96 5.87 3.61
N PRO A 103 8.00 6.33 4.87
CA PRO A 103 7.00 5.96 5.87
C PRO A 103 5.57 6.28 5.45
N PHE A 104 5.34 7.49 4.90
CA PHE A 104 4.01 7.91 4.44
C PHE A 104 3.58 7.19 3.17
N SER A 105 4.51 6.86 2.28
CA SER A 105 4.23 6.03 1.11
C SER A 105 3.76 4.63 1.48
N LEU A 106 4.54 3.95 2.35
CA LEU A 106 4.19 2.62 2.85
C LEU A 106 2.84 2.64 3.58
N TYR A 107 2.63 3.66 4.42
CA TYR A 107 1.39 3.77 5.18
C TYR A 107 0.18 4.05 4.29
N HIS A 108 0.30 4.95 3.32
CA HIS A 108 -0.76 5.25 2.35
C HIS A 108 -1.15 4.01 1.53
N ALA A 109 -0.16 3.29 0.99
CA ALA A 109 -0.41 2.07 0.21
C ALA A 109 -1.07 0.97 1.04
N TRP A 110 -0.63 0.81 2.29
CA TRP A 110 -1.21 -0.20 3.16
C TRP A 110 -2.63 0.16 3.61
N ILE A 111 -2.91 1.41 3.97
CA ILE A 111 -4.28 1.84 4.30
C ILE A 111 -5.22 1.67 3.10
N PHE A 112 -4.75 1.93 1.88
CA PHE A 112 -5.51 1.63 0.66
C PHE A 112 -5.84 0.12 0.54
N VAL A 113 -4.86 -0.76 0.78
CA VAL A 113 -5.10 -2.21 0.83
C VAL A 113 -6.14 -2.57 1.89
N ILE A 114 -6.00 -2.06 3.11
CA ILE A 114 -6.93 -2.31 4.21
C ILE A 114 -8.34 -1.82 3.86
N ALA A 115 -8.48 -0.67 3.18
CA ALA A 115 -9.76 -0.18 2.72
C ALA A 115 -10.41 -1.14 1.71
N LEU A 116 -9.64 -1.70 0.77
CA LEU A 116 -10.14 -2.73 -0.15
C LEU A 116 -10.55 -4.02 0.57
N LEU A 117 -9.72 -4.52 1.47
CA LEU A 117 -10.02 -5.74 2.24
C LEU A 117 -11.27 -5.56 3.11
N THR A 118 -11.42 -4.40 3.77
CA THR A 118 -12.59 -4.07 4.59
C THR A 118 -13.84 -3.89 3.73
N THR A 119 -13.71 -3.28 2.55
CA THR A 119 -14.81 -3.17 1.58
C THR A 119 -15.28 -4.57 1.16
N PHE A 120 -14.34 -5.46 0.84
CA PHE A 120 -14.67 -6.82 0.47
C PHE A 120 -15.36 -7.56 1.62
N ALA A 121 -14.87 -7.43 2.85
CA ALA A 121 -15.49 -8.02 4.04
C ALA A 121 -16.92 -7.51 4.29
N LEU A 122 -17.23 -6.26 3.93
CA LEU A 122 -18.57 -5.70 4.08
C LEU A 122 -19.56 -6.21 3.01
N PHE A 123 -19.11 -6.37 1.76
CA PHE A 123 -19.98 -6.63 0.61
C PHE A 123 -19.97 -8.07 0.10
N THR A 124 -19.14 -8.95 0.66
CA THR A 124 -19.04 -10.34 0.24
C THR A 124 -19.15 -11.30 1.42
N PRO A 125 -19.65 -12.53 1.21
CA PRO A 125 -19.70 -13.52 2.27
C PRO A 125 -18.30 -13.96 2.69
N TYR A 126 -18.17 -14.29 3.97
CA TYR A 126 -16.97 -14.96 4.47
C TYR A 126 -16.72 -16.30 3.80
N LYS A 127 -15.45 -16.68 3.72
CA LYS A 127 -15.03 -17.98 3.21
C LYS A 127 -15.44 -19.07 4.22
N PRO A 128 -16.15 -20.14 3.82
CA PRO A 128 -16.42 -21.28 4.67
C PRO A 128 -15.13 -21.96 5.14
N ASN A 129 -15.15 -22.57 6.33
CA ASN A 129 -13.98 -23.31 6.84
C ASN A 129 -13.68 -24.58 6.03
N ASP A 130 -14.68 -25.16 5.36
CA ASP A 130 -14.49 -26.23 4.36
C ASP A 130 -14.12 -25.60 3.01
N SER A 131 -12.84 -25.65 2.66
CA SER A 131 -12.25 -25.04 1.47
C SER A 131 -12.62 -25.71 0.13
N ASP A 132 -13.44 -26.76 0.16
CA ASP A 132 -13.82 -27.57 -1.01
C ASP A 132 -15.08 -27.06 -1.73
N ARG A 133 -15.70 -25.98 -1.25
CA ARG A 133 -16.83 -25.37 -1.94
C ARG A 133 -16.35 -24.39 -3.01
N ASP A 134 -16.93 -24.52 -4.21
CA ASP A 134 -16.69 -23.60 -5.31
C ASP A 134 -16.99 -22.16 -4.90
N THR A 135 -16.11 -21.24 -5.29
CA THR A 135 -16.30 -19.81 -5.09
C THR A 135 -17.55 -19.35 -5.86
N PRO A 136 -18.51 -18.67 -5.22
CA PRO A 136 -19.68 -18.16 -5.93
C PRO A 136 -19.26 -17.21 -7.08
N PRO A 137 -19.82 -17.32 -8.30
CA PRO A 137 -19.38 -16.52 -9.45
C PRO A 137 -19.37 -15.00 -9.22
N VAL A 138 -20.37 -14.49 -8.48
CA VAL A 138 -20.44 -13.07 -8.11
C VAL A 138 -19.27 -12.66 -7.21
N VAL A 139 -18.89 -13.51 -6.25
CA VAL A 139 -17.75 -13.26 -5.36
C VAL A 139 -16.45 -13.27 -6.17
N LEU A 140 -16.29 -14.22 -7.08
CA LEU A 140 -15.13 -14.29 -7.96
C LEU A 140 -14.96 -13.00 -8.79
N ILE A 141 -16.05 -12.44 -9.33
CA ILE A 141 -16.00 -11.14 -10.04
C ILE A 141 -15.48 -10.04 -9.11
N PHE A 142 -16.00 -9.92 -7.89
CA PHE A 142 -15.52 -8.91 -6.94
C PHE A 142 -14.06 -9.11 -6.54
N VAL A 143 -13.59 -10.36 -6.39
CA VAL A 143 -12.18 -10.64 -6.09
C VAL A 143 -11.31 -10.15 -7.23
N ILE A 144 -11.63 -10.54 -8.46
CA ILE A 144 -10.86 -10.16 -9.66
C ILE A 144 -10.84 -8.63 -9.81
N LEU A 145 -11.96 -7.94 -9.60
CA LEU A 145 -12.00 -6.48 -9.61
C LEU A 145 -11.10 -5.87 -8.52
N GLY A 146 -11.08 -6.44 -7.32
CA GLY A 146 -10.19 -6.00 -6.24
C GLY A 146 -8.71 -6.18 -6.59
N LEU A 147 -8.34 -7.33 -7.17
CA LEU A 147 -6.97 -7.60 -7.62
C LEU A 147 -6.52 -6.65 -8.75
N ILE A 148 -7.40 -6.40 -9.73
CA ILE A 148 -7.12 -5.43 -10.80
C ILE A 148 -6.97 -4.02 -10.23
N LEU A 149 -7.81 -3.63 -9.28
CA LEU A 149 -7.74 -2.31 -8.66
C LEU A 149 -6.43 -2.12 -7.86
N MET A 150 -5.93 -3.18 -7.21
CA MET A 150 -4.60 -3.20 -6.62
C MET A 150 -3.51 -2.99 -7.68
N GLU A 151 -3.52 -3.76 -8.78
CA GLU A 151 -2.55 -3.59 -9.87
C GLU A 151 -2.56 -2.16 -10.45
N VAL A 152 -3.76 -1.61 -10.71
CA VAL A 152 -3.91 -0.23 -11.19
C VAL A 152 -3.32 0.76 -10.19
N ALA A 153 -3.54 0.57 -8.89
CA ALA A 153 -2.91 1.40 -7.87
C ALA A 153 -1.38 1.31 -7.90
N ALA A 154 -0.81 0.10 -8.05
CA ALA A 154 0.65 -0.07 -8.18
C ALA A 154 1.21 0.68 -9.39
N ILE A 155 0.54 0.60 -10.54
CA ILE A 155 0.89 1.35 -11.75
C ILE A 155 0.84 2.86 -11.47
N VAL A 156 -0.19 3.34 -10.78
CA VAL A 156 -0.30 4.76 -10.41
C VAL A 156 0.84 5.19 -9.48
N TYR A 157 1.21 4.39 -8.48
CA TYR A 157 2.36 4.67 -7.61
C TYR A 157 3.64 4.84 -8.43
N ILE A 158 3.92 3.93 -9.37
CA ILE A 158 5.13 3.98 -10.19
C ILE A 158 5.08 5.09 -11.24
N GLU A 159 4.08 5.10 -12.12
CA GLU A 159 4.09 5.97 -13.31
C GLU A 159 3.81 7.44 -12.97
N LYS A 160 2.96 7.70 -11.96
CA LYS A 160 2.59 9.07 -11.59
C LYS A 160 3.48 9.65 -10.50
N PHE A 161 3.89 8.82 -9.52
CA PHE A 161 4.58 9.30 -8.32
C PHE A 161 6.01 8.78 -8.18
N ASN A 162 6.49 7.95 -9.12
CA ASN A 162 7.78 7.25 -9.05
C ASN A 162 8.01 6.60 -7.68
N ASP A 163 6.95 5.99 -7.14
CA ASP A 163 6.87 5.50 -5.78
C ASP A 163 7.01 3.98 -5.71
N VAL A 164 8.25 3.55 -5.60
CA VAL A 164 8.63 2.14 -5.45
C VAL A 164 8.14 1.57 -4.11
N ALA A 165 8.16 2.36 -3.03
CA ALA A 165 7.80 1.88 -1.70
C ALA A 165 6.32 1.51 -1.63
N GLY A 166 5.44 2.39 -2.11
CA GLY A 166 4.01 2.15 -2.15
C GLY A 166 3.64 0.98 -3.07
N ALA A 167 4.23 0.92 -4.27
CA ALA A 167 3.99 -0.18 -5.21
C ALA A 167 4.48 -1.54 -4.66
N SER A 168 5.56 -1.56 -3.86
CA SER A 168 6.07 -2.80 -3.24
C SER A 168 5.09 -3.38 -2.22
N ILE A 169 4.35 -2.55 -1.49
CA ILE A 169 3.29 -2.99 -0.58
C ILE A 169 2.17 -3.70 -1.35
N ILE A 170 1.81 -3.17 -2.51
CA ILE A 170 0.79 -3.80 -3.37
C ILE A 170 1.28 -5.14 -3.90
N ALA A 171 2.50 -5.22 -4.43
CA ALA A 171 3.10 -6.46 -4.91
C ALA A 171 3.13 -7.54 -3.81
N TRP A 172 3.55 -7.15 -2.61
CA TRP A 172 3.58 -8.04 -1.45
C TRP A 172 2.18 -8.52 -1.03
N THR A 173 1.18 -7.64 -1.11
CA THR A 173 -0.20 -8.00 -0.81
C THR A 173 -0.74 -8.99 -1.82
N LEU A 174 -0.55 -8.74 -3.12
CA LEU A 174 -0.96 -9.67 -4.19
C LEU A 174 -0.30 -11.04 -4.00
N PHE A 175 0.99 -11.07 -3.62
CA PHE A 175 1.68 -12.31 -3.31
C PHE A 175 1.05 -13.04 -2.12
N GLY A 176 0.76 -12.30 -1.05
CA GLY A 176 0.06 -12.82 0.12
C GLY A 176 -1.30 -13.43 -0.22
N ILE A 177 -2.06 -12.78 -1.11
CA ILE A 177 -3.34 -13.33 -1.60
C ILE A 177 -3.09 -14.60 -2.40
N ALA A 178 -2.14 -14.61 -3.33
CA ALA A 178 -1.83 -15.81 -4.11
C ALA A 178 -1.49 -17.00 -3.20
N VAL A 179 -0.68 -16.80 -2.17
CA VAL A 179 -0.29 -17.88 -1.24
C VAL A 179 -1.46 -18.41 -0.41
N GLU A 180 -2.39 -17.55 0.00
CA GLU A 180 -3.53 -17.94 0.87
C GLU A 180 -4.66 -18.65 0.10
N GLN A 181 -4.84 -18.32 -1.17
CA GLN A 181 -6.04 -18.75 -1.89
C GLN A 181 -5.91 -20.18 -2.45
N THR A 182 -6.91 -21.00 -2.10
CA THR A 182 -7.08 -22.39 -2.56
C THR A 182 -7.81 -22.49 -3.89
N ASP A 183 -8.63 -21.50 -4.21
CA ASP A 183 -9.28 -21.39 -5.51
C ASP A 183 -8.22 -21.11 -6.58
N LEU A 184 -8.11 -22.02 -7.55
CA LEU A 184 -7.06 -21.98 -8.57
C LEU A 184 -7.14 -20.70 -9.42
N VAL A 185 -8.34 -20.20 -9.71
CA VAL A 185 -8.50 -18.99 -10.54
C VAL A 185 -7.97 -17.79 -9.78
N ILE A 186 -8.37 -17.63 -8.52
CA ILE A 186 -7.91 -16.51 -7.69
C ILE A 186 -6.39 -16.60 -7.47
N HIS A 187 -5.89 -17.80 -7.14
CA HIS A 187 -4.46 -18.06 -6.93
C HIS A 187 -3.62 -17.62 -8.13
N TRP A 188 -3.93 -18.14 -9.32
CA TRP A 188 -3.12 -17.87 -10.51
C TRP A 188 -3.24 -16.42 -10.99
N ILE A 189 -4.42 -15.79 -10.90
CA ILE A 189 -4.58 -14.38 -11.25
C ILE A 189 -3.76 -13.51 -10.29
N ALA A 190 -3.87 -13.74 -8.98
CA ALA A 190 -3.10 -12.99 -7.99
C ALA A 190 -1.59 -13.17 -8.18
N LEU A 191 -1.13 -14.38 -8.54
CA LEU A 191 0.29 -14.66 -8.82
C LEU A 191 0.78 -13.96 -10.09
N ILE A 192 0.00 -13.99 -11.18
CA ILE A 192 0.34 -13.29 -12.42
C ILE A 192 0.45 -11.78 -12.17
N LEU A 193 -0.51 -11.20 -11.43
CA LEU A 193 -0.48 -9.79 -11.07
C LEU A 193 0.67 -9.47 -10.12
N THR A 194 1.02 -10.38 -9.20
CA THR A 194 2.22 -10.23 -8.37
C THR A 194 3.48 -10.08 -9.22
N VAL A 195 3.65 -10.94 -10.23
CA VAL A 195 4.81 -10.89 -11.14
C VAL A 195 4.78 -9.60 -11.96
N ALA A 196 3.64 -9.24 -12.55
CA ALA A 196 3.49 -8.00 -13.30
C ALA A 196 3.81 -6.75 -12.45
N CYS A 197 3.21 -6.66 -11.27
CA CYS A 197 3.46 -5.60 -10.30
C CYS A 197 4.94 -5.52 -9.93
N THR A 198 5.58 -6.67 -9.65
CA THR A 198 7.00 -6.72 -9.28
C THR A 198 7.89 -6.21 -10.42
N LEU A 199 7.60 -6.61 -11.66
CA LEU A 199 8.33 -6.10 -12.84
C LEU A 199 8.16 -4.58 -12.98
N HIS A 200 6.95 -4.05 -12.75
CA HIS A 200 6.68 -2.61 -12.74
C HIS A 200 7.44 -1.87 -11.64
N VAL A 201 7.54 -2.44 -10.44
CA VAL A 201 8.31 -1.88 -9.31
C VAL A 201 9.78 -1.69 -9.69
N PHE A 202 10.37 -2.59 -10.49
CA PHE A 202 11.76 -2.49 -10.93
C PHE A 202 11.98 -1.58 -12.16
N LYS A 203 10.92 -1.22 -12.90
CA LYS A 203 10.98 -0.40 -14.12
C LYS A 203 11.80 0.90 -13.94
N PRO A 204 11.66 1.69 -12.86
CA PRO A 204 12.44 2.92 -12.68
C PRO A 204 13.95 2.71 -12.57
N TYR A 205 14.38 1.57 -12.00
CA TYR A 205 15.80 1.24 -11.86
C TYR A 205 16.43 0.89 -13.21
N PHE A 206 15.74 0.10 -14.03
CA PHE A 206 16.19 -0.22 -15.39
C PHE A 206 16.32 1.04 -16.27
N MET A 207 15.34 1.94 -16.21
CA MET A 207 15.42 3.21 -16.97
C MET A 207 16.61 4.06 -16.56
N ARG A 208 16.94 4.12 -15.25
CA ARG A 208 18.12 4.86 -14.76
C ARG A 208 19.43 4.25 -15.25
N LEU A 209 19.52 2.92 -15.30
CA LEU A 209 20.72 2.23 -15.80
C LEU A 209 20.94 2.50 -17.30
N ILE A 210 19.89 2.40 -18.12
CA ILE A 210 19.95 2.68 -19.56
C ILE A 210 20.37 4.13 -19.81
N ARG A 211 19.80 5.09 -19.07
CA ARG A 211 20.14 6.52 -19.20
C ARG A 211 21.61 6.79 -18.85
N LYS A 212 22.15 6.12 -17.84
CA LYS A 212 23.55 6.29 -17.41
C LYS A 212 24.54 5.76 -18.46
N ASP A 213 24.25 4.61 -19.09
CA ASP A 213 25.08 4.06 -20.17
C ASP A 213 25.14 5.00 -21.39
N HIS A 214 24.01 5.58 -21.77
CA HIS A 214 23.98 6.59 -22.83
C HIS A 214 24.83 7.82 -22.48
N SER A 215 24.76 8.36 -21.26
CA SER A 215 25.56 9.54 -20.88
C SER A 215 27.07 9.28 -20.88
N ASN A 216 27.52 8.09 -20.48
CA ASN A 216 28.95 7.73 -20.46
C ASN A 216 29.52 7.54 -21.88
N LYS A 217 28.72 7.05 -22.84
CA LYS A 217 29.16 6.89 -24.24
C LYS A 217 29.46 8.21 -24.95
N TYR A 218 28.84 9.32 -24.55
CA TYR A 218 29.09 10.64 -25.16
C TYR A 218 30.16 11.47 -24.43
N PHE A 219 30.45 11.17 -23.17
CA PHE A 219 31.49 11.85 -22.38
C PHE A 219 32.86 11.15 -22.40
N GLY A 220 32.96 9.91 -22.90
CA GLY A 220 34.23 9.18 -23.03
C GLY A 220 35.10 9.56 -24.24
N PHE A 221 34.79 10.65 -24.95
CA PHE A 221 35.50 11.11 -26.16
C PHE A 221 36.18 12.48 -26.01
N PHE A 222 36.35 12.99 -24.78
CA PHE A 222 37.12 14.21 -24.49
C PHE A 222 38.28 13.92 -23.55
#